data_AF-A0A0P9E5T2-F1
#
_entry.id   AF-A0A0P9E5T2-F1
#
_cell.length_a   1.000
_cell.length_b   1.000
_cell.length_c   1.000
_cell.angle_alpha   90.00
_cell.angle_beta   90.00
_cell.angle_gamma   90.00
#
_symmetry.space_group_name_H-M   'P 1'
#
loop_
_entity.id
_entity.type
_entity.pdbx_description
1 polymer ?
#
loop_
_entity_poly.entity_id
_entity_poly.type
_entity_poly.pdbx_seq_one_letter_code
_entity_poly.pdbx_strand_id
1 'polypeptide(L)'
;MGGTCNKAMIYNCEIAFYGSRSLVTVWSNVVVRNVTYIMRVHEITTDKLLKNVDSDNWEFYGWSSECTAKVFRQHEFDCHVQDKDGNAINGVSVVGEYTSPHGIAFSVTTDVNGNIATQTVDRSWYEQATGNTENLKTPLKVTYKKAGYQTTVKYYPLDQKTVDRVVMHKAVAVFNNFGSPVVNLKRANPENKNVMVL
;
A
#
# COMPACT_ATOMS: atom_id res chain seq x y z
N MET A 1 -12.02 19.01 18.38
CA MET A 1 -11.33 19.04 17.08
C MET A 1 -10.16 18.07 17.18
N GLY A 2 -10.06 17.09 16.29
CA GLY A 2 -8.89 16.19 16.23
C GLY A 2 -7.66 16.97 15.74
N GLY A 3 -6.48 16.64 16.27
CA GLY A 3 -5.22 17.24 15.83
C GLY A 3 -4.67 16.54 14.58
N THR A 4 -3.95 17.28 13.74
CA THR A 4 -3.14 16.71 12.67
C THR A 4 -1.71 17.23 12.78
N CYS A 5 -0.73 16.34 12.60
CA CYS A 5 0.68 16.71 12.47
C CYS A 5 1.17 16.17 11.13
N ASN A 6 1.71 17.02 10.26
CA ASN A 6 2.02 16.64 8.87
C ASN A 6 3.51 16.49 8.56
N LYS A 7 4.38 16.82 9.53
CA LYS A 7 5.83 16.62 9.47
C LYS A 7 6.41 16.90 10.84
N ALA A 8 7.13 15.95 11.41
CA ALA A 8 7.87 16.14 12.65
C ALA A 8 9.06 15.20 12.75
N MET A 9 9.92 15.51 13.70
CA MET A 9 11.12 14.76 14.05
C MET A 9 11.11 14.61 15.57
N ILE A 10 11.03 13.38 16.06
CA ILE A 10 10.91 13.05 17.48
C ILE A 10 12.04 12.10 17.85
N TYR A 11 12.81 12.46 18.87
CA TYR A 11 14.04 11.78 19.24
C TYR A 11 14.21 11.74 20.75
N ASN A 12 14.82 10.66 21.25
CA ASN A 12 15.33 10.55 22.62
C ASN A 12 14.28 10.84 23.70
N CYS A 13 13.07 10.33 23.53
CA CYS A 13 11.97 10.48 24.49
C CYS A 13 11.36 9.12 24.83
N GLU A 14 10.78 9.00 26.02
CA GLU A 14 10.12 7.76 26.42
C GLU A 14 8.89 7.45 25.55
N ILE A 15 8.07 8.46 25.26
CA ILE A 15 6.80 8.33 24.52
C ILE A 15 6.75 9.38 23.41
N ALA A 16 6.63 8.96 22.14
CA ALA A 16 6.58 9.88 21.00
C ALA A 16 5.20 10.54 20.80
N PHE A 17 4.11 9.76 20.93
CA PHE A 17 2.75 10.24 20.72
C PHE A 17 1.83 9.96 21.92
N TYR A 18 0.84 10.82 22.12
CA TYR A 18 -0.25 10.57 23.08
C TYR A 18 -1.55 10.33 22.32
N GLY A 19 -2.11 9.12 22.47
CA GLY A 19 -3.42 8.78 21.95
C GLY A 19 -4.52 9.47 22.75
N SER A 20 -5.21 10.42 22.15
CA SER A 20 -6.40 11.03 22.77
C SER A 20 -7.57 10.03 22.85
N ARG A 21 -8.33 10.03 23.95
CA ARG A 21 -9.49 9.14 24.17
C ARG A 21 -10.48 9.11 23.01
N SER A 22 -11.08 10.25 22.65
CA SER A 22 -12.26 10.29 21.75
C SER A 22 -12.07 11.09 20.46
N LEU A 23 -10.83 11.38 20.07
CA LEU A 23 -10.55 12.09 18.82
C LEU A 23 -9.80 11.19 17.85
N VAL A 24 -10.21 11.23 16.58
CA VAL A 24 -9.35 10.77 15.48
C VAL A 24 -8.15 11.71 15.46
N THR A 25 -6.96 11.15 15.54
CA THR A 25 -5.72 11.89 15.41
C THR A 25 -4.89 11.25 14.32
N VAL A 26 -4.40 12.08 13.40
CA VAL A 26 -3.58 11.65 12.27
C VAL A 26 -2.21 12.26 12.42
N TRP A 27 -1.19 11.41 12.55
CA TRP A 27 0.20 11.83 12.47
C TRP A 27 0.75 11.35 11.14
N SER A 28 1.28 12.29 10.36
CA SER A 28 1.75 12.07 8.99
C SER A 28 3.20 12.50 8.82
N ASN A 29 3.99 11.69 8.12
CA ASN A 29 5.38 11.99 7.74
C ASN A 29 6.27 12.36 8.94
N VAL A 30 6.18 11.59 10.02
CA VAL A 30 6.98 11.79 11.23
C VAL A 30 8.12 10.79 11.25
N VAL A 31 9.32 11.27 11.58
CA VAL A 31 10.47 10.41 11.89
C VAL A 31 10.60 10.29 13.40
N VAL A 32 10.60 9.07 13.91
CA VAL A 32 10.74 8.74 15.32
C VAL A 32 11.97 7.86 15.48
N ARG A 33 12.92 8.24 16.35
CA ARG A 33 14.05 7.37 16.70
C ARG A 33 14.38 7.40 18.17
N ASN A 34 14.97 6.31 18.64
CA ASN A 34 15.44 6.16 20.02
C ASN A 34 14.34 6.50 21.03
N VAL A 35 13.19 5.85 20.87
CA VAL A 35 12.05 5.97 21.79
C VAL A 35 11.72 4.62 22.43
N THR A 36 11.26 4.64 23.67
CA THR A 36 10.82 3.42 24.37
C THR A 36 9.45 2.95 23.87
N TYR A 37 8.54 3.90 23.63
CA TYR A 37 7.20 3.64 23.10
C TYR A 37 6.85 4.65 22.02
N ILE A 38 6.30 4.17 20.91
CA ILE A 38 5.83 5.05 19.83
C ILE A 38 4.59 5.83 20.27
N MET A 39 3.72 5.24 21.09
CA MET A 39 2.50 5.92 21.54
C MET A 39 2.01 5.41 22.90
N ARG A 40 1.51 6.33 23.72
CA ARG A 40 0.64 6.01 24.86
C ARG A 40 -0.80 5.79 24.38
N VAL A 41 -1.35 4.62 24.69
CA VAL A 41 -2.67 4.14 24.23
C VAL A 41 -3.59 3.84 25.41
N HIS A 42 -3.82 4.86 26.24
CA HIS A 42 -4.69 4.75 27.42
C HIS A 42 -6.12 5.20 27.10
N GLU A 43 -7.11 4.33 27.36
CA GLU A 43 -8.54 4.58 27.12
C GLU A 43 -8.86 5.07 25.68
N ILE A 44 -8.12 4.63 24.66
CA ILE A 44 -8.44 5.06 23.29
C ILE A 44 -9.75 4.39 22.81
N THR A 45 -10.75 5.19 22.48
CA THR A 45 -12.07 4.73 21.99
C THR A 45 -12.33 5.13 20.54
N THR A 46 -11.32 5.71 19.88
CA THR A 46 -11.37 6.09 18.46
C THR A 46 -10.05 5.76 17.80
N ASP A 47 -10.09 5.30 16.56
CA ASP A 47 -8.90 4.86 15.85
C ASP A 47 -7.84 5.96 15.71
N LYS A 48 -6.58 5.54 15.68
CA LYS A 48 -5.41 6.39 15.53
C LYS A 48 -4.70 6.03 14.24
N LEU A 49 -4.32 7.05 13.47
CA LEU A 49 -3.75 6.86 12.13
C LEU A 49 -2.32 7.39 12.11
N LEU A 50 -1.35 6.48 12.01
CA LEU A 50 0.07 6.79 11.86
C LEU A 50 0.46 6.58 10.39
N LYS A 51 0.36 7.65 9.59
CA LYS A 51 0.57 7.64 8.15
C LYS A 51 2.00 8.04 7.78
N ASN A 52 2.72 7.22 7.01
CA ASN A 52 4.12 7.47 6.66
C ASN A 52 5.01 7.76 7.88
N VAL A 53 4.67 7.19 9.05
CA VAL A 53 5.53 7.30 10.22
C VAL A 53 6.66 6.31 10.04
N ASP A 54 7.87 6.84 10.08
CA ASP A 54 9.10 6.07 10.05
C ASP A 54 9.61 5.99 11.50
N SER A 55 9.56 4.78 12.09
CA SER A 55 9.96 4.51 13.46
C SER A 55 10.86 3.29 13.53
N ASP A 56 11.90 3.36 14.36
CA ASP A 56 12.75 2.22 14.72
C ASP A 56 12.11 1.30 15.77
N ASN A 57 11.03 1.75 16.40
CA ASN A 57 10.34 1.01 17.44
C ASN A 57 8.80 1.16 17.33
N TRP A 58 8.07 0.05 17.48
CA TRP A 58 6.60 -0.01 17.38
C TRP A 58 5.96 -0.60 18.65
N GLU A 59 6.50 -0.21 19.81
CA GLU A 59 5.96 -0.59 21.12
C GLU A 59 4.97 0.47 21.62
N PHE A 60 3.87 0.03 22.24
CA PHE A 60 2.83 0.91 22.77
C PHE A 60 2.74 0.78 24.30
N TYR A 61 2.49 1.90 24.96
CA TYR A 61 2.37 1.97 26.41
C TYR A 61 0.92 2.13 26.87
N GLY A 62 0.51 1.28 27.81
CA GLY A 62 -0.71 1.51 28.59
C GLY A 62 -2.01 1.06 27.92
N TRP A 63 -1.99 -0.06 27.19
CA TRP A 63 -3.21 -0.75 26.75
C TRP A 63 -4.10 -1.08 27.95
N SER A 64 -5.11 -0.26 28.20
CA SER A 64 -6.05 -0.44 29.31
C SER A 64 -7.29 -1.24 28.86
N SER A 65 -8.08 -1.75 29.81
CA SER A 65 -9.32 -2.50 29.54
C SER A 65 -10.37 -1.69 28.77
N GLU A 66 -10.29 -0.37 28.82
CA GLU A 66 -11.21 0.57 28.19
C GLU A 66 -10.85 0.86 26.73
N CYS A 67 -9.69 0.39 26.26
CA CYS A 67 -9.27 0.59 24.87
C CYS A 67 -10.11 -0.28 23.93
N THR A 68 -10.92 0.36 23.09
CA THR A 68 -11.76 -0.30 22.08
C THR A 68 -11.34 0.00 20.64
N ALA A 69 -10.38 0.92 20.46
CA ALA A 69 -9.91 1.36 19.16
C ALA A 69 -8.58 0.74 18.74
N LYS A 70 -8.26 0.93 17.47
CA LYS A 70 -7.04 0.45 16.82
C LYS A 70 -6.06 1.59 16.57
N VAL A 71 -4.78 1.27 16.57
CA VAL A 71 -3.74 2.13 16.00
C VAL A 71 -3.30 1.55 14.68
N PHE A 72 -3.61 2.23 13.58
CA PHE A 72 -3.25 1.83 12.23
C PHE A 72 -1.90 2.41 11.84
N ARG A 73 -1.03 1.55 11.29
CA ARG A 73 0.15 1.97 10.54
C ARG A 73 -0.23 2.03 9.07
N GLN A 74 -0.14 3.22 8.49
CA GLN A 74 -0.56 3.49 7.12
C GLN A 74 0.58 4.05 6.29
N HIS A 75 0.55 3.80 4.99
CA HIS A 75 1.50 4.38 4.06
C HIS A 75 0.78 4.95 2.84
N GLU A 76 1.37 5.98 2.27
CA GLU A 76 0.97 6.47 0.97
C GLU A 76 1.50 5.55 -0.12
N PHE A 77 0.68 5.33 -1.13
CA PHE A 77 0.99 4.55 -2.32
C PHE A 77 0.72 5.39 -3.56
N ASP A 78 1.76 5.62 -4.34
CA ASP A 78 1.75 6.31 -5.61
C ASP A 78 2.29 5.36 -6.69
N CYS A 79 1.70 5.39 -7.89
CA CYS A 79 2.28 4.71 -9.03
C CYS A 79 2.13 5.49 -10.33
N HIS A 80 3.12 5.34 -11.18
CA HIS A 80 3.14 5.81 -12.57
C HIS A 80 3.22 4.60 -13.50
N VAL A 81 2.28 4.49 -14.44
CA VAL A 81 2.19 3.38 -15.39
C VAL A 81 2.57 3.86 -16.79
N GLN A 82 3.54 3.16 -17.39
CA GLN A 82 4.07 3.47 -18.71
C GLN A 82 4.28 2.21 -19.54
N ASP A 83 4.46 2.35 -20.85
CA ASP A 83 4.93 1.28 -21.71
C ASP A 83 6.46 1.14 -21.66
N LYS A 84 6.99 0.17 -22.41
CA LYS A 84 8.44 -0.08 -22.51
C LYS A 84 9.23 1.08 -23.12
N ASP A 85 8.55 1.94 -23.89
CA ASP A 85 9.14 3.06 -24.61
C ASP A 85 9.07 4.35 -23.77
N GLY A 86 8.52 4.28 -22.55
CA GLY A 86 8.41 5.39 -21.62
C GLY A 86 7.15 6.22 -21.78
N ASN A 87 6.22 5.83 -22.64
CA ASN A 87 4.97 6.56 -22.82
C ASN A 87 4.02 6.24 -21.67
N ALA A 88 3.45 7.28 -21.06
CA ALA A 88 2.42 7.13 -20.05
C ALA A 88 1.18 6.40 -20.60
N ILE A 89 0.61 5.49 -19.81
CA ILE A 89 -0.59 4.74 -20.18
C ILE A 89 -1.80 5.27 -19.39
N ASN A 90 -2.71 5.93 -20.10
CA ASN A 90 -3.96 6.45 -19.54
C ASN A 90 -5.04 5.36 -19.37
N GLY A 91 -5.82 5.46 -18.30
CA GLY A 91 -6.99 4.65 -18.03
C GLY A 91 -6.67 3.18 -17.78
N VAL A 92 -5.53 2.87 -17.18
CA VAL A 92 -5.19 1.54 -16.64
C VAL A 92 -5.99 1.35 -15.35
N SER A 93 -6.72 0.25 -15.22
CA SER A 93 -7.35 -0.15 -13.96
C SER A 93 -6.30 -0.66 -13.00
N VAL A 94 -6.18 0.01 -11.84
CA VAL A 94 -5.23 -0.31 -10.78
C VAL A 94 -6.03 -0.69 -9.53
N VAL A 95 -5.95 -1.95 -9.13
CA VAL A 95 -6.67 -2.48 -7.97
C VAL A 95 -5.68 -2.99 -6.94
N GLY A 96 -5.69 -2.39 -5.76
CA GLY A 96 -4.91 -2.83 -4.60
C GLY A 96 -5.77 -3.69 -3.68
N GLU A 97 -5.32 -4.90 -3.39
CA GLU A 97 -5.97 -5.87 -2.52
C GLU A 97 -5.05 -6.18 -1.34
N TYR A 98 -5.58 -6.10 -0.11
CA TYR A 98 -4.87 -6.63 1.05
C TYR A 98 -4.79 -8.16 0.96
N THR A 99 -3.86 -8.75 1.69
CA THR A 99 -3.84 -10.21 1.82
C THR A 99 -5.16 -10.67 2.46
N SER A 100 -5.70 -11.79 1.96
CA SER A 100 -6.91 -12.39 2.53
C SER A 100 -6.74 -12.53 4.04
N PRO A 101 -7.73 -12.14 4.86
CA PRO A 101 -9.14 -11.93 4.52
C PRO A 101 -9.57 -10.46 4.32
N HIS A 102 -8.65 -9.51 4.16
CA HIS A 102 -8.95 -8.09 4.38
C HIS A 102 -9.56 -7.32 3.19
N GLY A 103 -9.69 -7.94 2.02
CA GLY A 103 -10.41 -7.38 0.87
C GLY A 103 -9.66 -6.30 0.08
N ILE A 104 -10.42 -5.42 -0.59
CA ILE A 104 -9.89 -4.38 -1.48
C ILE A 104 -9.47 -3.15 -0.67
N ALA A 105 -8.24 -2.69 -0.89
CA ALA A 105 -7.73 -1.43 -0.33
C ALA A 105 -8.15 -0.22 -1.17
N PHE A 106 -8.02 -0.32 -2.50
CA PHE A 106 -8.43 0.72 -3.44
C PHE A 106 -8.68 0.16 -4.85
N SER A 107 -9.45 0.90 -5.65
CA SER A 107 -9.70 0.63 -7.07
C SER A 107 -9.81 1.94 -7.82
N VAL A 108 -8.80 2.26 -8.63
CA VAL A 108 -8.68 3.54 -9.34
C VAL A 108 -8.19 3.32 -10.77
N THR A 109 -8.16 4.40 -11.55
CA THR A 109 -7.62 4.40 -12.90
C THR A 109 -6.53 5.45 -13.07
N THR A 110 -5.53 5.16 -13.90
CA THR A 110 -4.51 6.16 -14.24
C THR A 110 -5.09 7.32 -15.06
N ASP A 111 -4.53 8.51 -14.86
CA ASP A 111 -4.83 9.73 -15.62
C ASP A 111 -4.07 9.79 -16.97
N VAL A 112 -4.20 10.91 -17.68
CA VAL A 112 -3.51 11.15 -18.97
C VAL A 112 -1.98 11.08 -18.86
N ASN A 113 -1.43 11.34 -17.68
CA ASN A 113 0.00 11.28 -17.39
C ASN A 113 0.41 9.91 -16.84
N GLY A 114 -0.47 8.91 -16.86
CA GLY A 114 -0.18 7.56 -16.37
C GLY A 114 -0.14 7.45 -14.85
N ASN A 115 -0.55 8.47 -14.10
CA ASN A 115 -0.48 8.49 -12.64
C ASN A 115 -1.84 8.12 -12.03
N ILE A 116 -1.81 7.50 -10.86
CA ILE A 116 -2.98 7.48 -9.98
C ILE A 116 -2.91 8.63 -8.98
N ALA A 117 -4.05 9.06 -8.44
CA ALA A 117 -4.05 9.88 -7.22
C ALA A 117 -3.44 9.08 -6.06
N THR A 118 -2.76 9.76 -5.14
CA THR A 118 -2.16 9.12 -3.95
C THR A 118 -3.21 8.34 -3.16
N GLN A 119 -2.92 7.07 -2.88
CA GLN A 119 -3.76 6.23 -2.04
C GLN A 119 -3.16 6.14 -0.64
N THR A 120 -4.00 6.07 0.39
CA THR A 120 -3.56 5.71 1.75
C THR A 120 -3.94 4.25 1.99
N VAL A 121 -2.95 3.43 2.33
CA VAL A 121 -3.12 1.99 2.52
C VAL A 121 -2.65 1.59 3.91
N ASP A 122 -3.42 0.72 4.56
CA ASP A 122 -3.09 0.15 5.85
C ASP A 122 -2.03 -0.94 5.68
N ARG A 123 -0.90 -0.82 6.38
CA ARG A 123 0.05 -1.92 6.51
C ARG A 123 -0.42 -2.93 7.55
N SER A 124 -0.81 -2.40 8.71
CA SER A 124 -1.10 -3.18 9.91
C SER A 124 -1.91 -2.36 10.92
N TRP A 125 -2.34 -3.03 11.98
CA TRP A 125 -2.88 -2.36 13.16
C TRP A 125 -2.44 -3.05 14.46
N TYR A 126 -2.53 -2.28 15.54
CA TYR A 126 -2.35 -2.71 16.93
C TYR A 126 -3.63 -2.44 17.70
N GLU A 127 -3.98 -3.31 18.64
CA GLU A 127 -5.19 -3.18 19.43
C GLU A 127 -5.02 -3.81 20.82
N GLN A 128 -5.90 -3.46 21.75
CA GLN A 128 -5.84 -3.91 23.14
C GLN A 128 -5.71 -5.43 23.25
N ALA A 129 -6.46 -6.18 22.42
CA ALA A 129 -6.49 -7.64 22.48
C ALA A 129 -5.16 -8.29 22.09
N THR A 130 -4.35 -7.63 21.26
CA THR A 130 -3.05 -8.15 20.78
C THR A 130 -1.86 -7.38 21.35
N GLY A 131 -2.11 -6.28 22.07
CA GLY A 131 -1.09 -5.41 22.64
C GLY A 131 -0.12 -4.89 21.58
N ASN A 132 1.16 -5.17 21.79
CA ASN A 132 2.25 -4.76 20.88
C ASN A 132 2.49 -5.79 19.76
N THR A 133 1.66 -6.83 19.66
CA THR A 133 1.69 -7.74 18.51
C THR A 133 1.01 -7.11 17.32
N GLU A 134 1.75 -6.99 16.23
CA GLU A 134 1.29 -6.39 14.99
C GLU A 134 0.34 -7.30 14.20
N ASN A 135 -0.84 -6.79 13.84
CA ASN A 135 -1.76 -7.47 12.94
C ASN A 135 -1.53 -7.00 11.50
N LEU A 136 -0.86 -7.81 10.69
CA LEU A 136 -0.47 -7.46 9.31
C LEU A 136 -1.64 -7.60 8.32
N LYS A 137 -1.76 -6.63 7.40
CA LYS A 137 -2.61 -6.73 6.19
C LYS A 137 -1.79 -6.97 4.91
N THR A 138 -0.48 -6.80 4.99
CA THR A 138 0.45 -6.81 3.85
C THR A 138 1.18 -8.15 3.71
N PRO A 139 1.72 -8.48 2.52
CA PRO A 139 1.90 -7.63 1.32
C PRO A 139 0.59 -7.18 0.66
N LEU A 140 0.57 -5.96 0.12
CA LEU A 140 -0.49 -5.44 -0.75
C LEU A 140 -0.28 -5.98 -2.16
N LYS A 141 -1.26 -6.70 -2.69
CA LYS A 141 -1.29 -7.17 -4.08
C LYS A 141 -1.91 -6.09 -4.96
N VAL A 142 -1.16 -5.56 -5.92
CA VAL A 142 -1.70 -4.58 -6.88
C VAL A 142 -1.75 -5.17 -8.28
N THR A 143 -2.94 -5.15 -8.88
CA THR A 143 -3.22 -5.65 -10.22
C THR A 143 -3.48 -4.50 -11.18
N TYR A 144 -2.76 -4.50 -12.31
CA TYR A 144 -2.83 -3.50 -13.37
C TYR A 144 -3.42 -4.13 -14.63
N LYS A 145 -4.54 -3.59 -15.11
CA LYS A 145 -5.29 -4.11 -16.26
C LYS A 145 -5.64 -3.01 -17.26
N LYS A 146 -5.34 -3.26 -18.54
CA LYS A 146 -5.74 -2.42 -19.66
C LYS A 146 -5.89 -3.26 -20.91
N ALA A 147 -6.95 -3.05 -21.68
CA ALA A 147 -7.13 -3.69 -22.98
C ALA A 147 -5.94 -3.37 -23.90
N GLY A 148 -5.44 -4.37 -24.63
CA GLY A 148 -4.23 -4.25 -25.45
C GLY A 148 -2.91 -4.36 -24.68
N TYR A 149 -2.94 -4.58 -23.36
CA TYR A 149 -1.75 -4.83 -22.54
C TYR A 149 -1.86 -6.13 -21.74
N GLN A 150 -0.72 -6.73 -21.42
CA GLN A 150 -0.64 -7.85 -20.50
C GLN A 150 -0.98 -7.39 -19.07
N THR A 151 -1.71 -8.22 -18.33
CA THR A 151 -1.99 -7.95 -16.91
C THR A 151 -0.70 -8.02 -16.11
N THR A 152 -0.42 -6.98 -15.33
CA THR A 152 0.73 -6.93 -14.43
C THR A 152 0.24 -7.05 -12.99
N VAL A 153 0.91 -7.87 -12.18
CA VAL A 153 0.64 -8.04 -10.75
C VAL A 153 1.94 -7.83 -10.00
N LYS A 154 1.92 -6.98 -8.96
CA LYS A 154 3.05 -6.72 -8.06
C LYS A 154 2.59 -6.85 -6.61
N TYR A 155 3.51 -7.17 -5.72
CA TYR A 155 3.29 -7.27 -4.27
C TYR A 155 4.18 -6.26 -3.56
N TYR A 156 3.61 -5.50 -2.64
CA TYR A 156 4.31 -4.46 -1.89
C TYR A 156 4.24 -4.74 -0.41
N PRO A 157 5.36 -4.83 0.32
CA PRO A 157 5.34 -5.02 1.77
C PRO A 157 4.77 -3.80 2.51
N LEU A 158 4.85 -2.62 1.89
CA LEU A 158 4.43 -1.31 2.42
C LEU A 158 5.13 -0.95 3.75
N ASP A 159 6.43 -1.17 3.90
CA ASP A 159 7.13 -0.76 5.12
C ASP A 159 7.34 0.76 5.25
N GLN A 160 7.18 1.47 4.12
CA GLN A 160 7.28 2.92 3.99
C GLN A 160 6.36 3.41 2.87
N LYS A 161 6.29 4.75 2.71
CA LYS A 161 5.66 5.36 1.52
C LYS A 161 6.22 4.70 0.26
N THR A 162 5.34 4.29 -0.63
CA THR A 162 5.70 3.62 -1.88
C THR A 162 5.44 4.54 -3.06
N VAL A 163 6.46 4.73 -3.90
CA VAL A 163 6.35 5.40 -5.20
C VAL A 163 6.95 4.45 -6.23
N ASP A 164 6.12 3.86 -7.09
CA ASP A 164 6.57 2.87 -8.07
C ASP A 164 6.35 3.33 -9.52
N ARG A 165 7.23 2.84 -10.40
CA ARG A 165 7.09 2.95 -11.85
C ARG A 165 6.79 1.58 -12.43
N VAL A 166 5.62 1.42 -13.00
CA VAL A 166 5.13 0.16 -13.53
C VAL A 166 5.20 0.19 -15.06
N VAL A 167 5.99 -0.72 -15.61
CA VAL A 167 6.05 -0.92 -17.06
C VAL A 167 5.05 -2.02 -17.44
N MET A 168 4.08 -1.69 -18.29
CA MET A 168 3.17 -2.66 -18.90
C MET A 168 3.59 -2.96 -20.33
N HIS A 169 3.54 -4.23 -20.71
CA HIS A 169 3.84 -4.67 -22.06
C HIS A 169 2.55 -4.81 -22.86
N LYS A 170 2.56 -4.33 -24.11
CA LYS A 170 1.44 -4.56 -25.04
C LYS A 170 1.19 -6.07 -25.18
N ALA A 171 -0.08 -6.44 -25.25
CA ALA A 171 -0.46 -7.79 -25.60
C ALA A 171 -0.08 -8.02 -27.07
N VAL A 172 0.73 -9.04 -27.34
CA VAL A 172 1.09 -9.40 -28.71
C VAL A 172 -0.01 -10.32 -29.25
N ALA A 173 -0.60 -9.95 -30.39
CA ALA A 173 -1.37 -10.87 -31.21
C ALA A 173 -0.37 -11.74 -31.97
N VAL A 174 -0.31 -13.02 -31.65
CA VAL A 174 0.40 -14.02 -32.46
C VAL A 174 -0.58 -14.49 -33.52
N PHE A 175 -0.29 -14.24 -34.79
CA PHE A 175 -1.06 -14.84 -35.88
C PHE A 175 -0.62 -16.30 -36.02
N ASN A 176 -1.55 -17.24 -35.88
CA ASN A 176 -1.30 -18.59 -36.38
C ASN A 176 -1.39 -18.56 -37.92
N ASN A 177 -0.76 -19.52 -38.61
CA ASN A 177 -0.85 -19.69 -40.07
C ASN A 177 -2.29 -19.96 -40.60
N PHE A 178 -3.31 -19.84 -39.74
CA PHE A 178 -4.72 -20.04 -40.05
C PHE A 178 -5.56 -18.75 -39.91
N GLY A 179 -4.90 -17.57 -39.89
CA GLY A 179 -5.58 -16.28 -40.05
C GLY A 179 -6.38 -15.80 -38.84
N SER A 180 -6.30 -16.47 -37.68
CA SER A 180 -6.97 -16.04 -36.45
C SER A 180 -5.94 -15.52 -35.42
N PRO A 181 -6.10 -14.30 -34.88
CA PRO A 181 -5.18 -13.78 -33.89
C PRO A 181 -5.32 -14.53 -32.56
N VAL A 182 -4.22 -15.09 -32.06
CA VAL A 182 -4.10 -15.62 -30.69
C VAL A 182 -3.48 -14.53 -29.83
N VAL A 183 -4.25 -13.98 -28.90
CA VAL A 183 -3.75 -12.94 -27.98
C VAL A 183 -2.97 -13.61 -26.84
N ASN A 184 -1.69 -13.25 -26.68
CA ASN A 184 -0.84 -13.76 -25.60
C ASN A 184 -1.29 -13.20 -24.23
N LEU A 185 -2.17 -13.91 -23.55
CA LEU A 185 -2.82 -13.48 -22.29
C LEU A 185 -2.28 -14.17 -21.03
N LYS A 186 -1.31 -15.10 -21.11
CA LYS A 186 -0.77 -15.80 -19.91
C LYS A 186 0.76 -15.85 -19.87
N ARG A 187 1.31 -15.28 -18.80
CA ARG A 187 2.75 -15.14 -18.51
C ARG A 187 3.47 -16.43 -18.08
N ALA A 188 2.73 -17.50 -17.75
CA ALA A 188 3.28 -18.71 -17.14
C ALA A 188 3.48 -19.90 -18.12
N ASN A 189 3.17 -19.76 -19.41
CA ASN A 189 3.27 -20.90 -20.34
C ASN A 189 4.71 -21.08 -20.88
N PRO A 190 5.40 -22.20 -20.59
CA PRO A 190 6.74 -22.49 -21.12
C PRO A 190 6.78 -22.71 -22.64
N GLU A 191 5.64 -22.86 -23.32
CA GLU A 191 5.55 -22.98 -24.78
C GLU A 191 5.88 -21.69 -25.54
N ASN A 192 6.03 -20.55 -24.84
CA ASN A 192 6.47 -19.28 -25.44
C ASN A 192 7.95 -19.26 -25.87
N LYS A 193 8.74 -20.32 -25.62
CA LYS A 193 10.12 -20.44 -26.14
C LYS A 193 10.18 -20.77 -27.64
N ASN A 194 9.07 -21.20 -28.25
CA ASN A 194 9.02 -21.62 -29.65
C ASN A 194 8.20 -20.67 -30.54
N VAL A 195 7.98 -19.42 -30.12
CA VAL A 195 7.42 -18.40 -31.02
C VAL A 195 8.48 -18.11 -32.09
N MET A 196 8.18 -18.58 -33.29
CA MET A 196 9.13 -18.86 -34.38
C MET A 196 10.15 -17.74 -34.62
N VAL A 197 11.42 -18.15 -34.55
CA VAL A 197 12.46 -17.66 -35.44
C VAL A 197 11.99 -17.96 -36.86
N LEU A 198 11.59 -16.92 -37.59
CA LEU A 198 11.50 -16.89 -39.05
C LEU A 198 12.17 -15.61 -39.51
#